data_AF-A0A956EXH5-F1
#
_entry.id   AF-A0A956EXH5-F1
#
_cell.length_a   1.000
_cell.length_b   1.000
_cell.length_c   1.000
_cell.angle_alpha   90.00
_cell.angle_beta   90.00
_cell.angle_gamma   90.00
#
_symmetry.space_group_name_H-M   'P 1'
#
loop_
_entity.id
_entity.type
_entity.pdbx_description
1 polymer ?
#
loop_
_entity_poly.entity_id
_entity_poly.type
_entity_poly.pdbx_seq_one_letter_code
_entity_poly.pdbx_strand_id
1 'polypeptide(L)'
;MLALASAGALGAACGEAQDASTQDAGTNPEAGPNWQGTDCHQCYAARCEATLTECTYDPSCAAFKDCADACPSGPDGGPELQCVDACRTRAQGQDVAGCLAESLEVCSACGGASDAGPDASACGHPLLCQECGPSDDPDPCHQCQDENCCESDQACRDDPGCLDYFNCVQACTADTLRECELECDEKVGAENFLKFNMKLSCVLHYCREPSKCGVEPLTTCDECFIEQCGAEVAACDSDPWCGRIGGCIAFCNDQACYDACYSQYAPGVPLFNASTECLLAECFNPCSDV
;
A
#
# COMPACT_ATOMS: atom_id res chain seq x y z
N MET A 1 25.27 -1.35 -17.76
CA MET A 1 26.25 -2.41 -18.11
C MET A 1 26.70 -3.10 -16.83
N LEU A 2 25.97 -4.13 -16.41
CA LEU A 2 26.47 -5.15 -15.50
C LEU A 2 25.87 -6.48 -15.98
N ALA A 3 26.71 -7.50 -16.07
CA ALA A 3 26.48 -8.71 -16.85
C ALA A 3 25.76 -9.80 -16.04
N LEU A 4 24.76 -10.42 -16.67
CA LEU A 4 24.23 -11.73 -16.30
C LEU A 4 25.32 -12.80 -16.43
N ALA A 5 25.38 -13.70 -15.45
CA ALA A 5 26.05 -14.99 -15.58
C ALA A 5 25.11 -16.10 -15.09
N SER A 6 24.70 -16.96 -16.02
CA SER A 6 23.98 -18.20 -15.79
C SER A 6 24.95 -19.39 -15.84
N ALA A 7 24.76 -20.38 -14.98
CA ALA A 7 25.05 -21.81 -15.21
C ALA A 7 24.78 -22.67 -13.97
N GLY A 8 24.17 -23.84 -14.16
CA GLY A 8 24.45 -25.02 -13.30
C GLY A 8 23.29 -25.96 -13.03
N ALA A 9 23.04 -26.91 -13.93
CA ALA A 9 22.22 -28.09 -13.68
C ALA A 9 23.04 -29.23 -13.07
N LEU A 10 22.49 -29.96 -12.10
CA LEU A 10 22.83 -31.35 -11.75
C LEU A 10 21.57 -32.06 -11.22
N GLY A 11 21.35 -33.30 -11.64
CA GLY A 11 20.14 -34.06 -11.38
C GLY A 11 20.27 -35.22 -10.39
N ALA A 12 19.23 -36.07 -10.44
CA ALA A 12 19.02 -37.41 -9.87
C ALA A 12 18.44 -37.50 -8.44
N ALA A 13 17.20 -37.99 -8.32
CA ALA A 13 16.87 -39.40 -8.04
C ALA A 13 15.38 -39.54 -7.64
N CYS A 14 14.62 -40.40 -8.33
CA CYS A 14 13.26 -40.76 -7.93
C CYS A 14 13.31 -41.72 -6.73
N GLY A 15 12.75 -41.30 -5.60
CA GLY A 15 12.53 -42.13 -4.41
C GLY A 15 11.09 -42.67 -4.37
N GLU A 16 10.96 -43.93 -3.98
CA GLU A 16 9.74 -44.72 -3.96
C GLU A 16 8.69 -44.19 -2.97
N ALA A 17 7.41 -44.23 -3.39
CA ALA A 17 6.26 -43.83 -2.60
C ALA A 17 6.05 -44.77 -1.40
N GLN A 18 5.97 -44.20 -0.20
CA GLN A 18 5.45 -44.88 0.99
C GLN A 18 3.94 -44.65 1.08
N ASP A 19 3.18 -45.74 1.15
CA ASP A 19 1.73 -45.73 1.40
C ASP A 19 1.43 -45.06 2.74
N ALA A 20 0.91 -43.83 2.68
CA ALA A 20 0.40 -43.11 3.85
C ALA A 20 -1.02 -43.60 4.17
N SER A 21 -1.10 -44.26 5.34
CA SER A 21 -2.31 -44.67 6.07
C SER A 21 -3.45 -43.65 5.97
N THR A 22 -4.61 -44.08 5.46
CA THR A 22 -5.89 -43.37 5.56
C THR A 22 -6.32 -43.30 7.02
N GLN A 23 -5.93 -42.23 7.72
CA GLN A 23 -6.46 -41.92 9.03
C GLN A 23 -7.78 -41.18 8.84
N ASP A 24 -8.88 -41.86 9.19
CA ASP A 24 -10.25 -41.35 9.14
C ASP A 24 -10.33 -39.94 9.74
N ALA A 25 -10.73 -38.99 8.90
CA ALA A 25 -11.15 -37.67 9.33
C ALA A 25 -12.41 -37.83 10.20
N GLY A 26 -12.22 -37.73 11.53
CA GLY A 26 -13.33 -37.68 12.47
C GLY A 26 -14.29 -36.57 12.07
N THR A 27 -15.55 -36.93 11.85
CA THR A 27 -16.63 -36.00 11.52
C THR A 27 -16.92 -35.10 12.72
N ASN A 28 -16.21 -33.97 12.81
CA ASN A 28 -16.49 -32.95 13.82
C ASN A 28 -17.71 -32.13 13.33
N PRO A 29 -18.86 -32.17 14.04
CA PRO A 29 -20.15 -31.80 13.45
C PRO A 29 -20.47 -30.29 13.41
N GLU A 30 -19.50 -29.39 13.58
CA GLU A 30 -19.71 -27.93 13.42
C GLU A 30 -18.52 -27.26 12.74
N ALA A 31 -17.95 -27.88 11.70
CA ALA A 31 -17.02 -27.16 10.83
C ALA A 31 -17.81 -26.03 10.15
N GLY A 32 -17.43 -24.78 10.42
CA GLY A 32 -18.01 -23.60 9.78
C GLY A 32 -17.89 -23.64 8.25
N PRO A 33 -18.44 -22.64 7.54
CA PRO A 33 -18.32 -22.57 6.09
C PRO A 33 -16.84 -22.62 5.68
N ASN A 34 -16.55 -23.36 4.61
CA ASN A 34 -15.21 -23.44 4.05
C ASN A 34 -14.76 -22.07 3.52
N TRP A 35 -13.47 -21.78 3.63
CA TRP A 35 -12.92 -20.52 3.13
C TRP A 35 -13.13 -20.36 1.62
N GLN A 36 -13.06 -21.44 0.84
CA GLN A 36 -13.26 -21.44 -0.62
C GLN A 36 -14.56 -20.75 -1.10
N GLY A 37 -15.58 -20.63 -0.24
CA GLY A 37 -16.85 -19.98 -0.57
C GLY A 37 -16.93 -18.49 -0.22
N THR A 38 -15.85 -17.89 0.27
CA THR A 38 -15.84 -16.49 0.77
C THR A 38 -15.34 -15.50 -0.28
N ASP A 39 -15.69 -14.22 -0.12
CA ASP A 39 -15.20 -13.15 -1.00
C ASP A 39 -13.67 -12.97 -0.87
N CYS A 40 -13.12 -13.17 0.34
CA CYS A 40 -11.68 -13.20 0.60
C CYS A 40 -10.98 -14.29 -0.23
N HIS A 41 -11.58 -15.48 -0.41
CA HIS A 41 -11.01 -16.52 -1.29
C HIS A 41 -11.03 -16.12 -2.77
N GLN A 42 -12.10 -15.48 -3.24
CA GLN A 42 -12.16 -15.01 -4.63
C GLN A 42 -11.09 -13.96 -4.92
N CYS A 43 -10.88 -13.03 -3.99
CA CYS A 43 -9.82 -12.03 -4.09
C CYS A 43 -8.41 -12.65 -4.07
N TYR A 44 -8.18 -13.60 -3.15
CA TYR A 44 -6.96 -14.41 -3.13
C TYR A 44 -6.71 -15.11 -4.47
N ALA A 45 -7.73 -15.77 -5.02
CA ALA A 45 -7.61 -16.49 -6.28
C ALA A 45 -7.27 -15.57 -7.46
N ALA A 46 -7.82 -14.34 -7.47
CA ALA A 46 -7.54 -13.34 -8.50
C ALA A 46 -6.13 -12.76 -8.38
N ARG A 47 -5.70 -12.37 -7.16
CA ARG A 47 -4.36 -11.76 -6.94
C ARG A 47 -3.22 -12.76 -7.11
N CYS A 48 -3.38 -13.98 -6.59
CA CYS A 48 -2.37 -15.04 -6.70
C CYS A 48 -2.53 -15.89 -7.96
N GLU A 49 -3.28 -15.47 -9.01
CA GLU A 49 -3.60 -16.33 -10.18
C GLU A 49 -2.36 -16.98 -10.80
N ALA A 50 -1.28 -16.20 -11.01
CA ALA A 50 -0.03 -16.70 -11.59
C ALA A 50 0.63 -17.76 -10.70
N THR A 51 0.82 -17.47 -9.41
CA THR A 51 1.41 -18.40 -8.43
C THR A 51 0.55 -19.65 -8.24
N LEU A 52 -0.78 -19.50 -8.20
CA LEU A 52 -1.72 -20.62 -8.11
C LEU A 52 -1.68 -21.50 -9.35
N THR A 53 -1.49 -20.90 -10.54
CA THR A 53 -1.33 -21.63 -11.79
C THR A 53 -0.03 -22.43 -11.79
N GLU A 54 1.10 -21.82 -11.41
CA GLU A 54 2.37 -22.52 -11.25
C GLU A 54 2.27 -23.68 -10.26
N CYS A 55 1.50 -23.47 -9.20
CA CYS A 55 1.26 -24.46 -8.15
C CYS A 55 0.58 -25.74 -8.66
N THR A 56 -0.20 -25.66 -9.74
CA THR A 56 -0.81 -26.85 -10.33
C THR A 56 0.21 -27.81 -10.97
N TYR A 57 1.42 -27.34 -11.26
CA TYR A 57 2.48 -28.14 -11.88
C TYR A 57 3.40 -28.81 -10.85
N ASP A 58 3.40 -28.37 -9.59
CA ASP A 58 4.11 -29.03 -8.48
C ASP A 58 3.11 -29.83 -7.61
N PRO A 59 3.19 -31.17 -7.55
CA PRO A 59 2.28 -31.99 -6.76
C PRO A 59 2.24 -31.65 -5.27
N SER A 60 3.35 -31.19 -4.68
CA SER A 60 3.42 -30.79 -3.27
C SER A 60 2.68 -29.48 -3.05
N CYS A 61 2.84 -28.56 -4.00
CA CYS A 61 2.17 -27.28 -4.04
C CYS A 61 0.64 -27.45 -4.18
N ALA A 62 0.21 -28.23 -5.16
CA ALA A 62 -1.20 -28.54 -5.38
C ALA A 62 -1.84 -29.17 -4.14
N ALA A 63 -1.14 -30.12 -3.48
CA ALA A 63 -1.61 -30.74 -2.25
C ALA A 63 -1.74 -29.74 -1.07
N PHE A 64 -0.81 -28.77 -0.97
CA PHE A 64 -0.95 -27.68 0.00
C PHE A 64 -2.18 -26.82 -0.28
N LYS A 65 -2.32 -26.37 -1.53
CA LYS A 65 -3.43 -25.53 -1.97
C LYS A 65 -4.78 -26.19 -1.70
N ASP A 66 -4.95 -27.45 -2.11
CA ASP A 66 -6.19 -28.20 -1.90
C ASP A 66 -6.51 -28.38 -0.40
N CYS A 67 -5.47 -28.56 0.43
CA CYS A 67 -5.63 -28.62 1.88
C CYS A 67 -6.05 -27.26 2.47
N ALA A 68 -5.42 -26.17 2.05
CA ALA A 68 -5.71 -24.82 2.52
C ALA A 68 -7.12 -24.35 2.09
N ASP A 69 -7.54 -24.63 0.84
CA ASP A 69 -8.88 -24.34 0.33
C ASP A 69 -9.98 -25.06 1.13
N ALA A 70 -9.67 -26.23 1.68
CA ALA A 70 -10.58 -27.00 2.53
C ALA A 70 -10.64 -26.52 3.98
N CYS A 71 -9.81 -25.55 4.38
CA CYS A 71 -9.84 -25.02 5.73
C CYS A 71 -11.15 -24.26 6.02
N PRO A 72 -11.68 -24.35 7.26
CA PRO A 72 -12.78 -23.49 7.69
C PRO A 72 -12.39 -22.01 7.57
N SER A 73 -13.38 -21.16 7.31
CA SER A 73 -13.21 -19.71 7.45
C SER A 73 -13.09 -19.31 8.92
N GLY A 74 -12.13 -18.43 9.21
CA GLY A 74 -11.95 -17.75 10.48
C GLY A 74 -12.85 -16.52 10.62
N PRO A 75 -12.75 -15.79 11.75
CA PRO A 75 -13.60 -14.63 12.04
C PRO A 75 -13.44 -13.48 11.03
N ASP A 76 -12.25 -13.36 10.41
CA ASP A 76 -11.94 -12.29 9.47
C ASP A 76 -12.25 -12.67 8.00
N GLY A 77 -12.95 -13.79 7.78
CA GLY A 77 -13.29 -14.30 6.45
C GLY A 77 -12.18 -15.06 5.72
N GLY A 78 -10.92 -14.96 6.17
CA GLY A 78 -9.80 -15.79 5.71
C GLY A 78 -9.84 -17.23 6.24
N PRO A 79 -8.95 -18.13 5.80
CA PRO A 79 -8.85 -19.49 6.33
C PRO A 79 -8.34 -19.50 7.77
N GLU A 80 -8.81 -20.45 8.57
CA GLU A 80 -8.32 -20.65 9.93
C GLU A 80 -6.81 -20.98 9.92
N LEU A 81 -6.00 -20.11 10.54
CA LEU A 81 -4.53 -20.21 10.52
C LEU A 81 -4.00 -21.55 11.03
N GLN A 82 -4.64 -22.12 12.06
CA GLN A 82 -4.25 -23.43 12.61
C GLN A 82 -4.44 -24.57 11.59
N CYS A 83 -5.48 -24.48 10.76
CA CYS A 83 -5.71 -25.44 9.68
C CYS A 83 -4.66 -25.28 8.58
N VAL A 84 -4.35 -24.04 8.19
CA VAL A 84 -3.31 -23.73 7.19
C VAL A 84 -1.93 -24.24 7.62
N ASP A 85 -1.56 -24.05 8.90
CA ASP A 85 -0.29 -24.56 9.43
C ASP A 85 -0.23 -26.09 9.43
N ALA A 86 -1.36 -26.76 9.70
CA ALA A 86 -1.46 -28.21 9.58
C ALA A 86 -1.27 -28.68 8.12
N CYS A 87 -1.77 -27.92 7.14
CA CYS A 87 -1.54 -28.16 5.72
C CYS A 87 -0.06 -27.98 5.33
N ARG A 88 0.60 -26.94 5.83
CA ARG A 88 2.04 -26.69 5.61
C ARG A 88 2.91 -27.83 6.12
N THR A 89 2.52 -28.46 7.22
CA THR A 89 3.25 -29.60 7.78
C THR A 89 3.13 -30.86 6.92
N ARG A 90 2.03 -31.00 6.16
CA ARG A 90 1.76 -32.15 5.29
C ARG A 90 2.37 -32.01 3.90
N ALA A 91 2.38 -30.81 3.36
CA ALA A 91 2.94 -30.51 2.06
C ALA A 91 4.33 -29.90 2.23
N GLN A 92 5.38 -30.59 1.77
CA GLN A 92 6.77 -30.11 1.87
C GLN A 92 7.08 -28.93 0.93
N GLY A 93 6.10 -28.10 0.56
CA GLY A 93 6.24 -26.96 -0.35
C GLY A 93 6.36 -25.63 0.42
N GLN A 94 7.43 -24.86 0.16
CA GLN A 94 7.68 -23.59 0.86
C GLN A 94 7.11 -22.36 0.15
N ASP A 95 6.92 -22.40 -1.17
CA ASP A 95 6.64 -21.17 -1.95
C ASP A 95 5.17 -20.68 -1.88
N VAL A 96 4.18 -21.58 -1.71
CA VAL A 96 2.75 -21.18 -1.61
C VAL A 96 2.41 -20.53 -0.27
N ALA A 97 3.19 -20.87 0.75
CA ALA A 97 3.03 -20.31 2.08
C ALA A 97 3.28 -18.80 2.07
N GLY A 98 4.12 -18.30 1.14
CA GLY A 98 4.36 -16.88 0.90
C GLY A 98 3.12 -16.17 0.36
N CYS A 99 2.60 -16.58 -0.82
CA CYS A 99 1.42 -15.94 -1.42
C CYS A 99 0.19 -16.03 -0.50
N LEU A 100 0.02 -17.13 0.24
CA LEU A 100 -1.09 -17.26 1.19
C LEU A 100 -0.91 -16.35 2.42
N ALA A 101 0.31 -16.21 2.96
CA ALA A 101 0.56 -15.30 4.08
C ALA A 101 0.38 -13.83 3.67
N GLU A 102 0.91 -13.45 2.50
CA GLU A 102 0.77 -12.11 1.92
C GLU A 102 -0.70 -11.79 1.61
N SER A 103 -1.46 -12.76 1.08
CA SER A 103 -2.89 -12.56 0.81
C SER A 103 -3.77 -12.54 2.07
N LEU A 104 -3.36 -13.21 3.14
CA LEU A 104 -4.05 -13.22 4.42
C LEU A 104 -4.00 -11.85 5.11
N GLU A 105 -2.86 -11.16 5.02
CA GLU A 105 -2.74 -9.76 5.47
C GLU A 105 -3.68 -8.85 4.65
N VAL A 106 -3.88 -9.17 3.37
CA VAL A 106 -4.64 -8.35 2.43
C VAL A 106 -6.12 -8.75 2.30
N CYS A 107 -6.60 -9.81 2.96
CA CYS A 107 -8.04 -10.09 2.97
C CYS A 107 -8.87 -8.98 3.65
N SER A 108 -8.22 -8.14 4.46
CA SER A 108 -8.79 -6.88 4.95
C SER A 108 -9.06 -5.85 3.82
N ALA A 109 -8.25 -5.82 2.76
CA ALA A 109 -8.39 -4.92 1.61
C ALA A 109 -9.36 -5.44 0.54
N CYS A 110 -9.74 -6.70 0.59
CA CYS A 110 -10.61 -7.35 -0.39
C CYS A 110 -12.12 -7.10 -0.17
N GLY A 111 -12.49 -6.19 0.73
CA GLY A 111 -13.86 -5.72 0.89
C GLY A 111 -14.76 -6.69 1.64
N GLY A 112 -14.73 -6.62 2.98
CA GLY A 112 -16.01 -6.70 3.70
C GLY A 112 -16.92 -5.60 3.17
N ALA A 113 -18.22 -5.88 3.02
CA ALA A 113 -19.21 -4.93 2.52
C ALA A 113 -18.92 -3.51 3.00
N SER A 114 -18.80 -2.59 2.05
CA SER A 114 -18.46 -1.19 2.23
C SER A 114 -19.44 -0.48 3.18
N ASP A 115 -19.19 -0.63 4.48
CA ASP A 115 -19.54 0.37 5.47
C ASP A 115 -18.41 1.40 5.49
N ALA A 116 -18.80 2.66 5.53
CA ALA A 116 -17.96 3.82 5.28
C ALA A 116 -16.66 3.83 6.11
N GLY A 117 -15.54 4.02 5.42
CA GLY A 117 -14.22 4.27 5.99
C GLY A 117 -13.48 3.01 6.48
N PRO A 118 -12.16 2.90 6.27
CA PRO A 118 -11.38 1.91 6.99
C PRO A 118 -11.56 2.11 8.49
N ASP A 119 -11.67 1.01 9.26
CA ASP A 119 -11.74 1.07 10.73
C ASP A 119 -10.66 2.01 11.26
N ALA A 120 -11.05 2.97 12.12
CA ALA A 120 -10.17 4.01 12.66
C ALA A 120 -8.92 3.47 13.42
N SER A 121 -8.84 2.16 13.68
CA SER A 121 -7.68 1.48 14.25
C SER A 121 -6.67 0.93 13.23
N ALA A 122 -7.05 0.82 11.95
CA ALA A 122 -6.18 0.31 10.88
C ALA A 122 -5.43 1.42 10.14
N CYS A 123 -5.96 2.63 10.17
CA CYS A 123 -5.33 3.78 9.52
C CYS A 123 -4.18 4.31 10.42
N GLY A 124 -2.94 4.10 9.99
CA GLY A 124 -1.74 4.40 10.79
C GLY A 124 -1.44 5.90 10.98
N HIS A 125 -2.27 6.80 10.47
CA HIS A 125 -2.00 8.23 10.48
C HIS A 125 -3.30 9.09 10.48
N PRO A 126 -3.41 10.19 11.26
CA PRO A 126 -4.64 11.01 11.31
C PRO A 126 -5.15 11.52 9.97
N LEU A 127 -4.24 11.84 9.02
CA LEU A 127 -4.64 12.23 7.66
C LEU A 127 -5.38 11.13 6.90
N LEU A 128 -5.13 9.86 7.24
CA LEU A 128 -5.69 8.67 6.62
C LEU A 128 -6.90 8.12 7.39
N CYS A 129 -7.29 8.78 8.49
CA CYS A 129 -8.34 8.34 9.41
C CYS A 129 -9.51 9.32 9.49
N GLN A 130 -9.75 10.12 8.46
CA GLN A 130 -10.76 11.17 8.52
C GLN A 130 -12.15 10.54 8.52
N GLU A 131 -12.99 10.90 9.49
CA GLU A 131 -14.36 10.38 9.61
C GLU A 131 -15.30 11.21 8.73
N CYS A 132 -15.34 10.88 7.45
CA CYS A 132 -16.10 11.63 6.45
C CYS A 132 -17.47 11.00 6.15
N GLY A 133 -18.45 11.86 5.83
CA GLY A 133 -19.79 11.46 5.42
C GLY A 133 -19.91 11.34 3.89
N PRO A 134 -21.01 10.75 3.39
CA PRO A 134 -21.28 10.69 1.95
C PRO A 134 -21.46 12.10 1.36
N SER A 135 -21.06 12.29 0.11
CA SER A 135 -21.23 13.56 -0.61
C SER A 135 -22.19 13.43 -1.80
N ASP A 136 -23.02 14.47 -1.96
CA ASP A 136 -23.93 14.66 -3.08
C ASP A 136 -23.29 15.54 -4.19
N ASP A 137 -22.01 15.89 -4.10
CA ASP A 137 -21.33 16.70 -5.13
C ASP A 137 -21.27 15.93 -6.46
N PRO A 138 -21.74 16.51 -7.58
CA PRO A 138 -21.73 15.84 -8.88
C PRO A 138 -20.33 15.77 -9.52
N ASP A 139 -19.36 16.53 -9.04
CA ASP A 139 -17.97 16.46 -9.48
C ASP A 139 -17.24 15.31 -8.75
N PRO A 140 -16.75 14.28 -9.46
CA PRO A 140 -16.13 13.11 -8.81
C PRO A 140 -14.90 13.45 -7.95
N CYS A 141 -14.18 14.51 -8.28
CA CYS A 141 -13.03 14.92 -7.50
C CYS A 141 -13.45 15.56 -6.18
N HIS A 142 -14.45 16.45 -6.22
CA HIS A 142 -15.02 17.02 -4.99
C HIS A 142 -15.72 15.98 -4.14
N GLN A 143 -16.49 15.07 -4.76
CA GLN A 143 -17.12 13.96 -4.05
C GLN A 143 -16.08 13.13 -3.30
N CYS A 144 -14.98 12.73 -3.94
CA CYS A 144 -13.92 11.99 -3.27
C CYS A 144 -13.28 12.77 -2.11
N GLN A 145 -13.02 14.07 -2.31
CA GLN A 145 -12.47 14.94 -1.27
C GLN A 145 -13.40 15.04 -0.06
N ASP A 146 -14.69 15.21 -0.29
CA ASP A 146 -15.70 15.26 0.78
C ASP A 146 -15.84 13.93 1.52
N GLU A 147 -15.69 12.81 0.82
CA GLU A 147 -15.88 11.46 1.38
C GLU A 147 -14.64 10.85 2.02
N ASN A 148 -13.44 11.39 1.76
CA ASN A 148 -12.18 10.81 2.24
C ASN A 148 -11.24 11.83 2.90
N CYS A 149 -11.39 13.11 2.58
CA CYS A 149 -10.47 14.19 2.96
C CYS A 149 -11.16 15.38 3.62
N CYS A 150 -12.37 15.20 4.13
CA CYS A 150 -13.23 16.26 4.65
C CYS A 150 -12.59 17.14 5.73
N GLU A 151 -11.87 16.56 6.71
CA GLU A 151 -11.27 17.33 7.80
C GLU A 151 -10.11 18.18 7.30
N SER A 152 -9.23 17.60 6.49
CA SER A 152 -8.07 18.29 5.91
C SER A 152 -8.49 19.35 4.88
N ASP A 153 -9.51 19.05 4.05
CA ASP A 153 -10.06 20.01 3.10
C ASP A 153 -10.76 21.17 3.82
N GLN A 154 -11.61 20.87 4.81
CA GLN A 154 -12.28 21.89 5.62
C GLN A 154 -11.27 22.77 6.37
N ALA A 155 -10.24 22.18 6.98
CA ALA A 155 -9.19 22.92 7.66
C ALA A 155 -8.44 23.89 6.72
N CYS A 156 -8.24 23.50 5.47
CA CYS A 156 -7.67 24.41 4.46
C CYS A 156 -8.68 25.48 4.00
N ARG A 157 -9.95 25.13 3.77
CA ARG A 157 -10.98 26.08 3.32
C ARG A 157 -11.29 27.16 4.35
N ASP A 158 -11.28 26.81 5.63
CA ASP A 158 -11.54 27.74 6.73
C ASP A 158 -10.35 28.66 7.02
N ASP A 159 -9.18 28.39 6.43
CA ASP A 159 -7.98 29.20 6.61
C ASP A 159 -7.64 30.01 5.34
N PRO A 160 -7.77 31.35 5.37
CA PRO A 160 -7.40 32.21 4.25
C PRO A 160 -5.94 32.03 3.82
N GLY A 161 -5.03 31.73 4.75
CA GLY A 161 -3.62 31.49 4.44
C GLY A 161 -3.40 30.22 3.64
N CYS A 162 -4.17 29.15 3.89
CA CYS A 162 -4.10 27.94 3.05
C CYS A 162 -4.57 28.24 1.62
N LEU A 163 -5.67 28.99 1.47
CA LEU A 163 -6.17 29.40 0.16
C LEU A 163 -5.19 30.35 -0.56
N ASP A 164 -4.54 31.25 0.16
CA ASP A 164 -3.50 32.12 -0.40
C ASP A 164 -2.29 31.30 -0.90
N TYR A 165 -1.89 30.26 -0.16
CA TYR A 165 -0.84 29.34 -0.59
C TYR A 165 -1.25 28.58 -1.86
N PHE A 166 -2.45 27.99 -1.87
CA PHE A 166 -3.00 27.30 -3.04
C PHE A 166 -3.03 28.19 -4.28
N ASN A 167 -3.56 29.40 -4.15
CA ASN A 167 -3.61 30.37 -5.26
C ASN A 167 -2.21 30.79 -5.72
N CYS A 168 -1.25 30.86 -4.80
CA CYS A 168 0.14 31.16 -5.12
C CYS A 168 0.77 30.03 -5.96
N VAL A 169 0.65 28.78 -5.51
CA VAL A 169 1.18 27.61 -6.23
C VAL A 169 0.49 27.39 -7.57
N GLN A 170 -0.82 27.63 -7.66
CA GLN A 170 -1.56 27.53 -8.92
C GLN A 170 -1.08 28.55 -9.98
N ALA A 171 -0.54 29.69 -9.56
CA ALA A 171 0.04 30.68 -10.46
C ALA A 171 1.46 30.31 -10.94
N CYS A 172 2.08 29.29 -10.36
CA CYS A 172 3.40 28.82 -10.77
C CYS A 172 3.36 28.15 -12.15
N THR A 173 4.44 28.31 -12.90
CA THR A 173 4.64 27.60 -14.18
C THR A 173 5.52 26.37 -13.99
N ALA A 174 5.42 25.39 -14.88
CA ALA A 174 6.27 24.19 -14.83
C ALA A 174 7.78 24.52 -14.83
N ASP A 175 8.19 25.54 -15.59
CA ASP A 175 9.60 25.96 -15.70
C ASP A 175 10.14 26.62 -14.42
N THR A 176 9.26 27.03 -13.51
CA THR A 176 9.61 27.78 -12.30
C THR A 176 8.97 27.20 -11.05
N LEU A 177 8.45 25.98 -11.11
CA LEU A 177 7.57 25.45 -10.06
C LEU A 177 8.29 25.47 -8.71
N ARG A 178 9.56 25.05 -8.67
CA ARG A 178 10.34 24.96 -7.44
C ARG A 178 10.63 26.33 -6.81
N GLU A 179 11.22 27.25 -7.58
CA GLU A 179 11.51 28.59 -7.07
C GLU A 179 10.23 29.30 -6.64
N CYS A 180 9.15 29.12 -7.40
CA CYS A 180 7.85 29.70 -7.11
C CYS A 180 7.22 29.12 -5.83
N GLU A 181 7.27 27.81 -5.60
CA GLU A 181 6.81 27.19 -4.34
C GLU A 181 7.57 27.73 -3.12
N LEU A 182 8.89 27.89 -3.23
CA LEU A 182 9.70 28.47 -2.16
C LEU A 182 9.32 29.93 -1.89
N GLU A 183 9.12 30.73 -2.94
CA GLU A 183 8.62 32.10 -2.80
C GLU A 183 7.20 32.15 -2.19
N CYS A 184 6.32 31.22 -2.55
CA CYS A 184 4.99 31.08 -1.97
C CYS A 184 5.05 30.74 -0.47
N ASP A 185 5.91 29.81 -0.09
CA ASP A 185 6.11 29.43 1.30
C ASP A 185 6.71 30.58 2.14
N GLU A 186 7.69 31.32 1.61
CA GLU A 186 8.23 32.51 2.27
C GLU A 186 7.17 33.62 2.42
N LYS A 187 6.31 33.78 1.42
CA LYS A 187 5.28 34.83 1.39
C LYS A 187 4.11 34.53 2.32
N VAL A 188 3.64 33.29 2.34
CA VAL A 188 2.39 32.89 3.03
C VAL A 188 2.68 32.25 4.39
N GLY A 189 3.84 31.63 4.56
CA GLY A 189 4.32 31.06 5.82
C GLY A 189 4.14 29.55 5.93
N ALA A 190 5.07 28.91 6.65
CA ALA A 190 5.18 27.46 6.80
C ALA A 190 3.93 26.76 7.36
N GLU A 191 3.15 27.43 8.22
CA GLU A 191 1.91 26.87 8.78
C GLU A 191 0.84 26.67 7.69
N ASN A 192 0.77 27.60 6.74
CA ASN A 192 -0.20 27.55 5.64
C ASN A 192 0.22 26.55 4.57
N PHE A 193 1.53 26.43 4.32
CA PHE A 193 2.09 25.33 3.53
C PHE A 193 1.67 23.98 4.12
N LEU A 194 1.78 23.79 5.45
CA LEU A 194 1.42 22.54 6.10
C LEU A 194 -0.06 22.18 5.91
N LYS A 195 -0.98 23.13 6.11
CA LYS A 195 -2.42 22.89 5.90
C LYS A 195 -2.73 22.51 4.45
N PHE A 196 -2.09 23.19 3.50
CA PHE A 196 -2.21 22.86 2.08
C PHE A 196 -1.67 21.46 1.78
N ASN A 197 -0.49 21.13 2.32
CA ASN A 197 0.16 19.84 2.11
C ASN A 197 -0.70 18.70 2.71
N MET A 198 -1.20 18.86 3.93
CA MET A 198 -2.13 17.92 4.56
C MET A 198 -3.35 17.60 3.69
N LYS A 199 -3.98 18.63 3.10
CA LYS A 199 -5.07 18.45 2.13
C LYS A 199 -4.58 17.70 0.89
N LEU A 200 -3.48 18.16 0.28
CA LEU A 200 -2.95 17.59 -0.96
C LEU A 200 -2.59 16.12 -0.79
N SER A 201 -1.96 15.73 0.31
CA SER A 201 -1.56 14.36 0.58
C SER A 201 -2.74 13.43 0.76
N CYS A 202 -3.81 13.88 1.43
CA CYS A 202 -5.04 13.10 1.48
C CYS A 202 -5.62 12.88 0.06
N VAL A 203 -5.65 13.93 -0.77
CA VAL A 203 -6.12 13.83 -2.16
C VAL A 203 -5.25 12.89 -2.99
N LEU A 204 -3.92 12.98 -2.84
CA LEU A 204 -2.98 12.11 -3.55
C LEU A 204 -3.10 10.65 -3.12
N HIS A 205 -3.54 10.40 -1.89
CA HIS A 205 -3.70 9.06 -1.36
C HIS A 205 -5.02 8.41 -1.78
N TYR A 206 -6.15 9.10 -1.60
CA TYR A 206 -7.49 8.50 -1.82
C TYR A 206 -8.13 8.86 -3.17
N CYS A 207 -7.75 10.00 -3.74
CA CYS A 207 -8.47 10.63 -4.84
C CYS A 207 -7.66 10.74 -6.13
N ARG A 208 -6.46 10.16 -6.20
CA ARG A 208 -5.53 10.34 -7.33
C ARG A 208 -5.91 9.57 -8.60
N GLU A 209 -6.89 8.68 -8.55
CA GLU A 209 -7.36 7.98 -9.75
C GLU A 209 -7.96 8.95 -10.80
N PRO A 210 -7.83 8.68 -12.11
CA PRO A 210 -8.41 9.52 -13.18
C PRO A 210 -9.92 9.71 -13.12
N SER A 211 -10.63 8.75 -12.55
CA SER A 211 -12.08 8.82 -12.35
C SER A 211 -12.49 9.78 -11.23
N LYS A 212 -11.52 10.24 -10.42
CA LYS A 212 -11.70 11.12 -9.25
C LYS A 212 -11.00 12.46 -9.54
N CYS A 213 -9.84 12.71 -8.92
CA CYS A 213 -9.05 13.95 -9.09
C CYS A 213 -7.83 13.81 -10.00
N GLY A 214 -7.44 12.58 -10.36
CA GLY A 214 -6.27 12.33 -11.20
C GLY A 214 -6.43 12.82 -12.63
N VAL A 215 -5.30 13.16 -13.26
CA VAL A 215 -5.23 13.37 -14.72
C VAL A 215 -4.69 12.16 -15.47
N GLU A 216 -3.91 11.33 -14.78
CA GLU A 216 -3.24 10.16 -15.33
C GLU A 216 -3.45 8.94 -14.43
N PRO A 217 -3.52 7.71 -14.99
CA PRO A 217 -3.56 6.50 -14.20
C PRO A 217 -2.38 6.43 -13.24
N LEU A 218 -2.60 5.83 -12.07
CA LEU A 218 -1.51 5.52 -11.16
C LEU A 218 -0.54 4.55 -11.83
N THR A 219 0.75 4.77 -11.64
CA THR A 219 1.75 3.76 -11.95
C THR A 219 1.75 2.68 -10.87
N THR A 220 2.30 1.50 -11.16
CA THR A 220 2.47 0.45 -10.14
C THR A 220 3.29 0.94 -8.94
N CYS A 221 4.22 1.87 -9.17
CA CYS A 221 4.98 2.52 -8.11
C CYS A 221 4.09 3.38 -7.21
N ASP A 222 3.18 4.16 -7.81
CA ASP A 222 2.24 5.00 -7.07
C ASP A 222 1.25 4.18 -6.26
N GLU A 223 0.74 3.09 -6.83
CA GLU A 223 -0.15 2.15 -6.14
C GLU A 223 0.55 1.53 -4.93
N CYS A 224 1.79 1.06 -5.09
CA CYS A 224 2.57 0.52 -3.97
C CYS A 224 2.82 1.57 -2.88
N PHE A 225 3.20 2.79 -3.27
CA PHE A 225 3.44 3.90 -2.34
C PHE A 225 2.20 4.18 -1.47
N ILE A 226 1.02 4.17 -2.08
CA ILE A 226 -0.26 4.38 -1.40
C ILE A 226 -0.58 3.17 -0.51
N GLU A 227 -0.54 1.96 -1.03
CA GLU A 227 -1.00 0.76 -0.31
C GLU A 227 -0.04 0.31 0.81
N GLN A 228 1.28 0.33 0.57
CA GLN A 228 2.27 -0.27 1.46
C GLN A 228 2.95 0.76 2.38
N CYS A 229 3.12 1.99 1.89
CA CYS A 229 3.88 3.03 2.59
C CYS A 229 3.05 4.27 2.96
N GLY A 230 1.72 4.16 2.86
CA GLY A 230 0.81 5.27 3.08
C GLY A 230 1.00 5.97 4.42
N ALA A 231 1.23 5.22 5.49
CA ALA A 231 1.36 5.76 6.84
C ALA A 231 2.64 6.59 7.02
N GLU A 232 3.79 6.06 6.60
CA GLU A 232 5.10 6.73 6.66
C GLU A 232 5.11 7.98 5.78
N VAL A 233 4.50 7.89 4.60
CA VAL A 233 4.32 9.02 3.69
C VAL A 233 3.45 10.09 4.33
N ALA A 234 2.27 9.73 4.83
CA ALA A 234 1.36 10.69 5.45
C ALA A 234 1.98 11.35 6.69
N ALA A 235 2.80 10.59 7.44
CA ALA A 235 3.59 11.12 8.53
C ALA A 235 4.64 12.14 8.05
N CYS A 236 5.30 11.88 6.93
CA CYS A 236 6.20 12.85 6.31
C CYS A 236 5.44 14.10 5.83
N ASP A 237 4.36 13.94 5.08
CA ASP A 237 3.65 15.07 4.47
C ASP A 237 2.95 15.98 5.49
N SER A 238 2.59 15.43 6.66
CA SER A 238 2.07 16.20 7.80
C SER A 238 3.15 16.87 8.66
N ASP A 239 4.43 16.71 8.31
CA ASP A 239 5.54 17.42 8.94
C ASP A 239 6.14 18.47 7.99
N PRO A 240 6.17 19.76 8.38
CA PRO A 240 6.63 20.83 7.51
C PRO A 240 8.13 20.74 7.18
N TRP A 241 8.93 20.01 7.97
CA TRP A 241 10.34 19.78 7.70
C TRP A 241 10.57 18.61 6.75
N CYS A 242 9.74 17.57 6.83
CA CYS A 242 9.86 16.40 5.96
C CYS A 242 9.54 16.73 4.49
N GLY A 243 8.46 17.47 4.23
CA GLY A 243 8.17 17.96 2.87
C GLY A 243 9.29 18.85 2.29
N ARG A 244 9.93 19.67 3.14
CA ARG A 244 11.04 20.55 2.72
C ARG A 244 12.31 19.78 2.35
N ILE A 245 12.66 18.74 3.11
CA ILE A 245 13.83 17.92 2.78
C ILE A 245 13.59 17.14 1.48
N GLY A 246 12.41 16.56 1.28
CA GLY A 246 12.06 15.87 0.03
C GLY A 246 12.17 16.80 -1.18
N GLY A 247 11.57 17.98 -1.11
CA GLY A 247 11.70 19.00 -2.16
C GLY A 247 13.13 19.53 -2.36
N CYS A 248 13.98 19.52 -1.33
CA CYS A 248 15.39 19.89 -1.45
C CYS A 248 16.20 18.82 -2.20
N ILE A 249 16.01 17.57 -1.80
CA ILE A 249 16.73 16.41 -2.33
C ILE A 249 16.35 16.11 -3.78
N ALA A 250 15.11 16.36 -4.19
CA ALA A 250 14.62 16.11 -5.56
C ALA A 250 15.45 16.79 -6.67
N PHE A 251 16.22 17.84 -6.33
CA PHE A 251 17.07 18.59 -7.28
C PHE A 251 18.57 18.40 -7.03
N CYS A 252 18.96 17.56 -6.06
CA CYS A 252 20.36 17.31 -5.77
C CYS A 252 21.00 16.35 -6.77
N ASN A 253 22.16 16.75 -7.29
CA ASN A 253 22.94 15.97 -8.26
C ASN A 253 24.29 15.47 -7.71
N ASP A 254 24.62 15.79 -6.46
CA ASP A 254 25.85 15.37 -5.81
C ASP A 254 25.68 15.26 -4.28
N GLN A 255 26.58 14.50 -3.64
CA GLN A 255 26.54 14.23 -2.20
C GLN A 255 26.58 15.52 -1.34
N ALA A 256 27.30 16.55 -1.79
CA ALA A 256 27.41 17.79 -1.03
C ALA A 256 26.05 18.51 -0.94
N CYS A 257 25.24 18.46 -2.01
CA CYS A 257 23.86 18.94 -2.00
C CYS A 257 22.98 18.13 -1.05
N TYR A 258 23.05 16.80 -1.09
CA TYR A 258 22.30 15.95 -0.14
C TYR A 258 22.66 16.31 1.31
N ASP A 259 23.96 16.32 1.65
CA ASP A 259 24.44 16.67 3.00
C ASP A 259 23.95 18.06 3.45
N ALA A 260 23.91 19.03 2.54
CA ALA A 260 23.36 20.35 2.81
C ALA A 260 21.85 20.32 3.11
N CYS A 261 21.06 19.58 2.33
CA CYS A 261 19.62 19.40 2.57
C CYS A 261 19.35 18.70 3.93
N TYR A 262 20.04 17.60 4.22
CA TYR A 262 19.91 16.87 5.49
C TYR A 262 20.29 17.75 6.69
N SER A 263 21.29 18.61 6.55
CA SER A 263 21.70 19.56 7.59
C SER A 263 20.69 20.69 7.76
N GLN A 264 20.20 21.29 6.67
CA GLN A 264 19.26 22.40 6.69
C GLN A 264 17.89 22.01 7.26
N TYR A 265 17.44 20.79 6.97
CA TYR A 265 16.11 20.29 7.35
C TYR A 265 16.21 19.11 8.33
N ALA A 266 17.21 19.14 9.21
CA ALA A 266 17.49 18.08 10.18
C ALA A 266 16.26 17.56 10.97
N PRO A 267 15.27 18.40 11.38
CA PRO A 267 14.09 17.89 12.07
C PRO A 267 13.22 16.92 11.26
N GLY A 268 13.19 17.07 9.93
CA GLY A 268 12.38 16.23 9.03
C GLY A 268 13.06 14.92 8.62
N VAL A 269 14.37 14.80 8.88
CA VAL A 269 15.19 13.64 8.45
C VAL A 269 14.64 12.30 8.94
N PRO A 270 14.21 12.12 10.22
CA PRO A 270 13.70 10.83 10.66
C PRO A 270 12.46 10.36 9.90
N LEU A 271 11.51 11.28 9.63
CA LEU A 271 10.29 10.97 8.88
C LEU A 271 10.59 10.71 7.40
N PHE A 272 11.51 11.49 6.81
CA PHE A 272 11.93 11.30 5.43
C PHE A 272 12.64 9.97 5.22
N ASN A 273 13.49 9.57 6.17
CA ASN A 273 14.16 8.28 6.13
C ASN A 273 13.15 7.14 6.31
N ALA A 274 12.17 7.27 7.22
CA ALA A 274 11.14 6.25 7.39
C ALA A 274 10.32 6.03 6.13
N SER A 275 9.87 7.10 5.46
CA SER A 275 9.15 6.98 4.19
C SER A 275 10.02 6.39 3.09
N THR A 276 11.27 6.84 2.98
CA THR A 276 12.22 6.31 1.98
C THR A 276 12.57 4.84 2.24
N GLU A 277 12.76 4.44 3.49
CA GLU A 277 13.06 3.06 3.88
C GLU A 277 11.90 2.13 3.53
N CYS A 278 10.65 2.53 3.79
CA CYS A 278 9.49 1.77 3.36
C CYS A 278 9.46 1.61 1.83
N LEU A 279 9.65 2.71 1.09
CA LEU A 279 9.62 2.67 -0.38
C LEU A 279 10.70 1.78 -0.98
N LEU A 280 11.90 1.79 -0.39
CA LEU A 280 12.99 0.93 -0.83
C LEU A 280 12.77 -0.54 -0.45
N ALA A 281 12.13 -0.81 0.68
CA ALA A 281 11.85 -2.18 1.13
C ALA A 281 10.70 -2.81 0.34
N GLU A 282 9.58 -2.10 0.21
CA GLU A 282 8.32 -2.66 -0.28
C GLU A 282 8.06 -2.33 -1.75
N CYS A 283 8.50 -1.15 -2.22
CA CYS A 283 8.10 -0.62 -3.52
C CYS A 283 9.22 -0.54 -4.57
N PHE A 284 10.48 -0.84 -4.21
CA PHE A 284 11.60 -0.70 -5.15
C PHE A 284 11.43 -1.52 -6.43
N ASN A 285 10.95 -2.77 -6.32
CA ASN A 285 10.71 -3.62 -7.48
C ASN A 285 9.62 -3.04 -8.41
N PRO A 286 8.39 -2.73 -7.91
CA PRO A 286 7.38 -2.01 -8.68
C PRO A 286 7.84 -0.70 -9.32
N CYS A 287 8.74 0.03 -8.67
CA CYS A 287 9.22 1.34 -9.14
C CYS A 287 10.38 1.28 -10.14
N SER A 288 11.00 0.11 -10.33
CA SER A 288 12.19 -0.01 -11.21
C SER A 288 11.89 0.01 -12.71
N ASP A 289 10.61 -0.14 -13.08
CA ASP A 289 10.12 -0.14 -14.47
C ASP A 289 9.68 1.26 -14.97
N VAL A 290 9.76 2.28 -14.11
CA VAL A 290 9.41 3.69 -14.40
C VAL A 290 10.68 4.49 -14.75
#